data_AF-A0AAN9YZW2-F1
#
_entry.id   AF-A0AAN9YZW2-F1
#
_cell.length_a   1.000
_cell.length_b   1.000
_cell.length_c   1.000
_cell.angle_alpha   90.00
_cell.angle_beta   90.00
_cell.angle_gamma   90.00
#
_symmetry.space_group_name_H-M   'P 1'
#
loop_
_entity.id
_entity.type
_entity.pdbx_description
1 polymer ?
#
loop_
_entity_poly.entity_id
_entity_poly.type
_entity_poly.pdbx_seq_one_letter_code
_entity_poly.pdbx_strand_id
1 'polypeptide(L)'
;MDVRACWNGRGLGWSHALCIEGCICDRPHYVVLCHCCGFHCMGRLRIQCKSHPNVKFLMDIDHCPKCKAQQFMMSECCVEDFPRPADLFPPVIKNKPATFENCPCNANKKCQGHQNAL
;
A
#
# COMPACT_ATOMS: atom_id res chain seq x y z
N MET A 1 -10.07 -13.58 24.46
CA MET A 1 -10.04 -12.14 24.79
C MET A 1 -8.60 -11.69 24.57
N ASP A 2 -8.29 -11.16 23.40
CA ASP A 2 -6.93 -10.72 23.05
C ASP A 2 -6.61 -9.39 23.72
N VAL A 3 -5.91 -9.47 24.86
CA VAL A 3 -5.40 -8.33 25.62
C VAL A 3 -4.17 -7.78 24.89
N ARG A 4 -4.35 -6.77 24.03
CA ARG A 4 -3.25 -6.08 23.36
C ARG A 4 -2.57 -5.09 24.31
N ALA A 5 -1.24 -5.15 24.35
CA ALA A 5 -0.40 -4.31 25.20
C ALA A 5 -0.28 -2.88 24.61
N CYS A 6 -0.80 -1.89 25.32
CA CYS A 6 -0.83 -0.50 24.86
C CYS A 6 0.45 0.26 25.30
N TRP A 7 1.10 0.94 24.35
CA TRP A 7 2.42 1.56 24.55
C TRP A 7 2.33 2.88 25.36
N ASN A 8 2.95 2.92 26.54
CA ASN A 8 3.16 4.14 27.33
C ASN A 8 4.49 4.77 26.93
N GLY A 9 4.48 5.72 25.99
CA GLY A 9 5.65 6.28 25.30
C GLY A 9 6.73 7.00 26.15
N ARG A 10 7.33 6.34 27.15
CA ARG A 10 8.46 6.83 27.96
C ARG A 10 9.45 5.72 28.38
N GLY A 11 9.64 4.68 27.57
CA GLY A 11 10.80 3.76 27.70
C GLY A 11 10.93 2.98 29.01
N LEU A 12 9.89 2.92 29.86
CA LEU A 12 9.87 2.17 31.12
C LEU A 12 8.62 1.29 31.14
N GLY A 13 8.78 0.03 30.75
CA GLY A 13 7.88 -1.06 31.09
C GLY A 13 6.57 -1.17 30.31
N TRP A 14 6.21 -2.40 29.97
CA TRP A 14 4.92 -2.79 29.43
C TRP A 14 3.93 -2.81 30.60
N SER A 15 3.30 -1.68 30.91
CA SER A 15 2.22 -1.70 31.90
C SER A 15 0.96 -2.25 31.23
N HIS A 16 0.71 -3.55 31.41
CA HIS A 16 -0.57 -4.23 31.13
C HIS A 16 -1.76 -3.68 31.94
N ALA A 17 -1.60 -2.56 32.62
CA ALA A 17 -2.60 -2.01 33.52
C ALA A 17 -3.42 -0.93 32.79
N LEU A 18 -4.65 -1.31 32.43
CA LEU A 18 -5.80 -0.43 32.13
C LEU A 18 -5.89 0.13 30.70
N CYS A 19 -5.73 -0.73 29.68
CA CYS A 19 -6.24 -0.37 28.35
C CYS A 19 -7.78 -0.42 28.40
N ILE A 20 -8.40 0.75 28.60
CA ILE A 20 -9.85 0.94 28.64
C ILE A 20 -10.44 0.51 27.29
N GLU A 21 -11.63 -0.12 27.29
CA GLU A 21 -12.37 -0.45 26.06
C GLU A 21 -12.38 0.74 25.08
N GLY A 22 -11.96 0.49 23.83
CA GLY A 22 -11.91 1.53 22.79
C GLY A 22 -10.56 2.20 22.55
N CYS A 23 -9.45 1.61 22.99
CA CYS A 23 -8.13 2.06 22.54
C CYS A 23 -7.96 1.85 21.02
N ILE A 24 -7.41 2.85 20.33
CA ILE A 24 -7.18 2.85 18.87
C ILE A 24 -5.69 2.94 18.50
N CYS A 25 -4.80 2.79 19.47
CA CYS A 25 -3.35 2.98 19.27
C CYS A 25 -2.74 1.95 18.32
N ASP A 26 -3.23 0.70 18.35
CA ASP A 26 -2.74 -0.41 17.52
C ASP A 26 -3.46 -0.52 16.17
N ARG A 27 -4.15 0.54 15.74
CA ARG A 27 -4.82 0.58 14.44
C ARG A 27 -3.79 0.36 13.31
N PRO A 28 -4.09 -0.49 12.32
CA PRO A 28 -3.17 -0.74 11.22
C PRO A 28 -2.85 0.52 10.42
N HIS A 29 -1.74 0.47 9.69
CA HIS A 29 -1.31 1.53 8.79
C HIS A 29 -2.00 1.34 7.43
N TYR A 30 -2.33 2.46 6.78
CA TYR A 30 -3.02 2.57 5.50
C TYR A 30 -2.27 3.50 4.55
N VAL A 31 -2.71 3.58 3.30
CA VAL A 31 -2.25 4.64 2.39
C VAL A 31 -3.04 5.89 2.69
N VAL A 32 -2.36 6.99 3.00
CA VAL A 32 -2.97 8.31 3.18
C VAL A 32 -2.83 9.10 1.90
N LEU A 33 -3.95 9.52 1.30
CA LEU A 33 -4.02 10.31 0.08
C LEU A 33 -4.42 11.75 0.39
N CYS A 34 -3.68 12.72 -0.17
CA CYS A 34 -4.02 14.14 -0.09
C CYS A 34 -4.84 14.59 -1.31
N HIS A 35 -6.07 15.05 -1.09
CA HIS A 35 -6.96 15.56 -2.15
C HIS A 35 -6.57 16.95 -2.67
N CYS A 36 -5.69 17.67 -1.97
CA CYS A 36 -5.23 18.99 -2.38
C CYS A 36 -4.08 18.93 -3.42
N CYS A 37 -3.15 17.99 -3.29
CA CYS A 37 -1.96 17.91 -4.16
C CYS A 37 -1.68 16.54 -4.79
N GLY A 38 -2.51 15.53 -4.51
CA GLY A 38 -2.35 14.16 -5.02
C GLY A 38 -1.20 13.37 -4.38
N PHE A 39 -0.50 13.92 -3.39
CA PHE A 39 0.54 13.18 -2.67
C PHE A 39 -0.06 12.04 -1.86
N HIS A 40 0.59 10.88 -1.88
CA HIS A 40 0.23 9.74 -1.04
C HIS A 40 1.45 9.21 -0.29
N CYS A 41 1.21 8.62 0.88
CA CYS A 41 2.25 8.03 1.71
C CYS A 41 1.69 6.92 2.59
N MET A 42 2.57 6.03 3.07
CA MET A 42 2.21 5.01 4.04
C MET A 42 2.13 5.63 5.42
N GLY A 43 1.06 5.36 6.17
CA GLY A 43 0.87 5.89 7.51
C GLY A 43 -0.57 5.78 7.96
N ARG A 44 -1.04 6.73 8.76
CA ARG A 44 -2.46 6.84 9.13
C ARG A 44 -2.78 8.27 9.49
N LEU A 45 -4.02 8.70 9.28
CA LEU A 45 -4.46 9.99 9.77
C LEU A 45 -4.48 9.98 11.29
N ARG A 46 -4.00 11.06 11.90
CA ARG A 46 -3.97 11.17 13.36
C ARG A 46 -5.40 11.18 13.88
N ILE A 47 -5.67 10.29 14.81
CA ILE A 47 -6.89 10.32 15.63
C ILE A 47 -6.43 10.29 17.08
N GLN A 48 -6.90 11.24 17.89
CA GLN A 48 -6.55 11.26 19.30
C GLN A 48 -7.20 10.07 20.01
N CYS A 49 -6.38 9.22 20.61
CA CYS A 49 -6.89 8.12 21.42
C CYS A 49 -7.43 8.67 22.75
N LYS A 50 -8.67 8.29 23.11
CA LYS A 50 -9.27 8.68 24.39
C LYS A 50 -8.52 8.11 25.60
N SER A 51 -7.99 6.89 25.47
CA SER A 51 -7.20 6.23 26.53
C SER A 51 -5.79 6.82 26.64
N HIS A 52 -5.22 7.27 25.52
CA HIS A 52 -3.84 7.78 25.46
C HIS A 52 -3.75 9.11 24.69
N PRO A 53 -4.28 10.21 25.26
CA PRO A 53 -4.39 11.49 24.55
C PRO A 53 -3.05 12.14 24.20
N ASN A 54 -1.99 11.77 24.93
CA ASN A 54 -0.64 12.32 24.79
C ASN A 54 0.28 11.46 23.93
N VAL A 55 -0.19 10.30 23.45
CA VAL A 55 0.62 9.43 22.59
C VAL A 55 0.54 9.94 21.15
N LYS A 56 1.69 10.01 20.50
CA LYS A 56 1.83 10.35 19.09
C LYS A 56 2.79 9.37 18.44
N PHE A 57 2.37 8.77 17.35
CA PHE A 57 3.22 7.85 16.60
C PHE A 57 3.90 8.60 15.45
N LEU A 58 5.08 8.13 15.06
CA LEU A 58 5.88 8.73 13.99
C LEU A 58 5.11 8.79 12.66
N MET A 59 4.25 7.80 12.41
CA MET A 59 3.48 7.64 11.17
C MET A 59 2.05 8.21 11.27
N ASP A 60 1.73 8.95 12.34
CA ASP A 60 0.46 9.67 12.45
C ASP A 60 0.56 11.00 11.69
N ILE A 61 -0.25 11.14 10.65
CA ILE A 61 -0.22 12.28 9.73
C ILE A 61 -1.33 13.26 10.10
N ASP A 62 -0.93 14.46 10.54
CA ASP A 62 -1.82 15.58 10.85
C ASP A 62 -2.09 16.48 9.65
N HIS A 63 -1.07 16.64 8.81
CA HIS A 63 -1.08 17.53 7.67
C HIS A 63 -0.32 16.87 6.53
N CYS A 64 -0.67 17.22 5.29
CA CYS A 64 0.04 16.73 4.13
C CYS A 64 1.53 17.13 4.23
N PRO A 65 2.49 16.19 4.17
CA PRO A 65 3.91 16.50 4.25
C PRO A 65 4.37 17.46 3.14
N LYS A 66 3.74 17.37 1.96
CA LYS A 66 4.09 18.11 0.74
C LYS A 66 3.47 19.51 0.69
N CYS A 67 2.14 19.63 0.80
CA CYS A 67 1.43 20.90 0.63
C CYS A 67 0.87 21.51 1.91
N LYS A 68 1.09 20.86 3.07
CA LYS A 68 0.57 21.29 4.38
C LYS A 68 -0.96 21.40 4.46
N ALA A 69 -1.68 20.79 3.52
CA ALA A 69 -3.14 20.68 3.60
C ALA A 69 -3.56 19.99 4.90
N GLN A 70 -4.70 20.43 5.42
CA GLN A 70 -5.29 19.97 6.66
C GLN A 70 -5.81 18.52 6.56
N GLN A 71 -5.99 17.87 7.71
CA GLN A 71 -6.43 16.48 7.81
C GLN A 71 -7.73 16.18 7.06
N PHE A 72 -8.70 17.09 7.07
CA PHE A 72 -9.99 16.90 6.38
C PHE A 72 -9.86 16.85 4.85
N MET A 73 -8.73 17.31 4.29
CA MET A 73 -8.40 17.21 2.86
C MET A 73 -7.62 15.93 2.54
N MET A 74 -7.58 14.97 3.46
CA MET A 74 -6.87 13.71 3.31
C MET A 74 -7.81 12.54 3.63
N SER A 75 -7.59 11.41 2.96
CA SER A 75 -8.35 10.18 3.19
C SER A 75 -7.40 8.98 3.37
N GLU A 76 -7.90 7.98 4.09
CA GLU A 76 -7.24 6.70 4.25
C GLU A 76 -7.82 5.73 3.24
N CYS A 77 -6.97 5.19 2.39
CA CYS A 77 -7.35 4.17 1.43
C CYS A 77 -6.95 2.80 1.97
N CYS A 78 -7.90 1.86 1.93
CA CYS A 78 -7.62 0.46 2.24
C CYS A 78 -6.51 -0.07 1.33
N VAL A 79 -5.57 -0.81 1.91
CA VAL A 79 -4.43 -1.36 1.15
C VAL A 79 -4.88 -2.48 0.20
N GLU A 80 -6.00 -3.14 0.50
CA GLU A 80 -6.58 -4.19 -0.36
C GLU A 80 -7.01 -3.68 -1.75
N ASP A 81 -7.21 -2.36 -1.91
CA ASP A 81 -7.55 -1.73 -3.19
C ASP A 81 -6.30 -1.34 -4.00
N PHE A 82 -5.11 -1.41 -3.40
CA PHE A 82 -3.83 -1.15 -4.06
C PHE A 82 -3.07 -2.48 -4.20
N PRO A 83 -3.28 -3.24 -5.30
CA PRO A 83 -2.45 -4.40 -5.57
C PRO A 83 -0.98 -3.97 -5.52
N ARG A 84 -0.12 -4.74 -4.84
CA ARG A 84 1.31 -4.42 -4.78
C ARG A 84 1.80 -4.29 -6.23
N PRO A 85 2.80 -3.44 -6.52
CA PRO A 85 3.37 -3.39 -7.87
C PRO A 85 3.78 -4.78 -8.38
N ALA A 86 4.24 -5.66 -7.48
CA ALA A 86 4.55 -7.06 -7.79
C ALA A 86 3.33 -7.93 -8.17
N ASP A 87 2.12 -7.54 -7.76
CA ASP A 87 0.86 -8.19 -8.09
C ASP A 87 0.24 -7.63 -9.40
N LEU A 88 0.59 -6.37 -9.77
CA LEU A 88 0.16 -5.71 -11.02
C LEU A 88 1.03 -6.05 -12.23
N PHE A 89 2.31 -6.32 -12.01
CA PHE A 89 3.17 -6.88 -13.02
C PHE A 89 3.19 -8.39 -12.79
N PRO A 90 2.44 -9.21 -13.56
CA PRO A 90 2.75 -10.64 -13.58
C PRO A 90 4.26 -10.75 -13.79
N PRO A 91 4.97 -11.65 -13.08
CA PRO A 91 6.40 -11.82 -13.31
C PRO A 91 6.56 -11.91 -14.82
N VAL A 92 7.37 -11.01 -15.39
CA VAL A 92 7.73 -11.10 -16.79
C VAL A 92 8.45 -12.43 -16.87
N ILE A 93 7.69 -13.48 -17.21
CA ILE A 93 8.25 -14.75 -17.59
C ILE A 93 9.10 -14.33 -18.77
N LYS A 94 10.42 -14.33 -18.56
CA LYS A 94 11.40 -14.15 -19.61
C LYS A 94 11.30 -15.40 -20.47
N ASN A 95 10.18 -15.54 -21.18
CA ASN A 95 10.06 -16.48 -22.26
C ASN A 95 11.17 -16.07 -23.22
N LYS A 96 12.12 -17.00 -23.38
CA LYS A 96 13.19 -16.96 -24.36
C LYS A 96 12.70 -16.29 -25.65
N PRO A 97 13.54 -15.52 -26.35
CA PRO A 97 13.18 -14.98 -27.66
C PRO A 97 12.66 -16.14 -28.52
N ALA A 98 11.49 -15.94 -29.12
CA ALA A 98 10.91 -16.90 -30.04
C ALA A 98 11.92 -17.14 -31.16
N THR A 99 12.56 -18.32 -31.14
CA THR A 99 13.22 -18.83 -32.33
C THR A 99 12.15 -19.01 -33.40
N PHE A 100 12.52 -18.77 -34.66
CA PHE A 100 11.67 -18.84 -35.86
C PHE A 100 10.80 -20.11 -35.96
N GLU A 101 11.15 -21.15 -35.22
CA GLU A 101 10.47 -22.45 -35.18
C GLU A 101 9.10 -22.44 -34.47
N ASN A 102 8.76 -21.40 -33.69
CA ASN A 102 7.54 -21.38 -32.87
C ASN A 102 6.50 -20.34 -33.29
N CYS A 103 6.43 -19.96 -34.57
CA CYS A 103 5.26 -19.25 -35.08
C CYS A 103 4.05 -20.21 -35.14
N PRO A 104 2.89 -19.89 -34.54
CA PRO A 104 1.66 -20.69 -34.68
C PRO A 104 1.14 -20.75 -36.13
N CYS A 105 1.72 -19.95 -37.03
CA CYS A 105 1.49 -20.03 -38.46
C CYS A 105 2.08 -21.30 -39.13
N ASN A 106 3.02 -22.01 -38.49
CA ASN A 106 3.64 -23.21 -39.10
C ASN A 106 2.75 -24.47 -39.03
N ALA A 107 1.74 -24.49 -38.15
CA ALA A 107 0.80 -25.61 -38.04
C ALA A 107 -0.32 -25.57 -39.11
N ASN A 108 -0.52 -24.44 -39.77
CA ASN A 108 -1.47 -24.28 -40.86
C ASN A 108 -0.69 -23.94 -42.13
N LYS A 109 -0.48 -24.92 -43.00
CA LYS A 109 0.18 -24.82 -44.32
C LYS A 109 -0.54 -23.84 -45.29
N LYS A 110 -0.74 -22.58 -44.92
CA LYS A 110 -1.50 -21.59 -45.67
C LYS A 110 -0.68 -20.36 -46.09
N CYS A 111 0.60 -20.29 -45.74
CA CYS A 111 1.51 -19.30 -46.30
C CYS A 111 2.05 -19.81 -47.65
N GLN A 112 1.17 -19.90 -48.64
CA GLN A 112 1.63 -20.00 -50.03
C GLN A 112 2.08 -18.61 -50.48
N GLY A 113 3.39 -18.48 -50.60
CA GLY A 113 4.11 -17.67 -51.59
C GLY A 113 3.62 -16.24 -51.83
N HIS A 114 4.31 -15.28 -51.25
CA HIS A 114 4.88 -14.21 -52.07
C HIS A 114 6.39 -14.34 -52.00
N GLN A 115 6.94 -14.86 -53.11
CA GLN A 115 8.37 -14.87 -53.37
C GLN A 115 8.88 -13.42 -53.39
N ASN A 116 10.06 -13.24 -52.82
CA ASN A 116 10.86 -12.04 -52.94
C ASN A 116 11.03 -11.66 -54.42
N ALA A 117 10.92 -10.37 -54.72
CA ALA A 117 11.64 -9.79 -55.85
C ALA A 117 12.27 -8.48 -55.36
N LEU A 118 13.60 -8.56 -55.30
CA LEU A 118 14.65 -7.55 -55.37
C LEU A 118 14.23 -6.08 -55.53
#